data_AF-A0A4R6G0Q1-F1
#
_entry.id   AF-A0A4R6G0Q1-F1
#
_cell.length_a   1.000
_cell.length_b   1.000
_cell.length_c   1.000
_cell.angle_alpha   90.00
_cell.angle_beta   90.00
_cell.angle_gamma   90.00
#
_symmetry.space_group_name_H-M   'P 1'
#
loop_
_entity.id
_entity.type
_entity.pdbx_description
1 polymer ?
#
loop_
_entity_poly.entity_id
_entity_poly.type
_entity_poly.pdbx_seq_one_letter_code
_entity_poly.pdbx_strand_id
1 'polypeptide(L)' 'MPASLLPQLAVTVTVGCHRIKRCKFLIETTNLGLAKISDKIGFGAYPHFSKSFKEKTKVSPKHYQKITRNA' A
#
# COMPACT_ATOMS: atom_id res chain seq x y z
N MET A 1 5.08 -22.83 19.72
CA MET A 1 4.29 -21.62 19.45
C MET A 1 5.22 -20.49 19.03
N PRO A 2 5.40 -20.19 17.73
CA PRO A 2 5.86 -18.87 17.30
C PRO A 2 4.70 -18.07 16.70
N ALA A 3 4.60 -16.84 17.19
CA ALA A 3 3.61 -15.84 16.87
C ALA A 3 3.69 -15.38 15.41
N SER A 4 2.83 -15.93 14.55
CA SER A 4 2.53 -15.38 13.22
C SER A 4 1.08 -14.86 13.19
N LEU A 5 0.67 -14.20 14.28
CA LEU A 5 -0.68 -13.65 14.43
C LEU A 5 -0.76 -12.27 13.74
N LEU A 6 -1.07 -12.35 12.44
CA LEU A 6 -1.84 -11.42 11.60
C LEU A 6 -1.10 -10.26 10.87
N PRO A 7 -1.56 -9.92 9.63
CA PRO A 7 -2.87 -10.25 9.09
C PRO A 7 -2.85 -10.96 7.72
N GLN A 8 -3.28 -12.23 7.73
CA GLN A 8 -3.93 -12.90 6.60
C GLN A 8 -5.35 -12.32 6.34
N LEU A 9 -5.61 -11.07 6.75
CA LEU A 9 -6.92 -10.41 6.81
C LEU A 9 -6.99 -9.15 5.91
N ALA A 10 -6.22 -9.10 4.82
CA ALA A 10 -6.15 -7.93 3.94
C ALA A 10 -7.05 -8.00 2.69
N VAL A 11 -7.89 -9.05 2.57
CA VAL A 11 -8.76 -9.25 1.39
C VAL A 11 -10.23 -8.90 1.65
N THR A 12 -10.63 -8.64 2.89
CA THR A 12 -12.04 -8.36 3.22
C THR A 12 -12.36 -6.86 3.17
N VAL A 13 -13.04 -6.49 2.07
CA VAL A 13 -14.08 -5.44 2.04
C VAL A 13 -13.63 -4.05 2.51
N THR A 14 -12.96 -3.33 1.61
CA THR A 14 -13.16 -1.86 1.50
C THR A 14 -13.66 -1.56 0.10
N VAL A 15 -14.98 -1.43 -0.01
CA VAL A 15 -15.70 -0.97 -1.19
C VAL A 15 -15.49 0.54 -1.30
N GLY A 16 -14.79 1.01 -2.34
CA GLY A 16 -14.70 2.45 -2.63
C GLY A 16 -13.47 2.95 -3.39
N CYS A 17 -12.31 2.26 -3.39
CA CYS A 17 -11.09 2.83 -4.00
C CYS A 17 -10.19 1.77 -4.66
N HIS A 18 -10.51 1.34 -5.90
CA HIS A 18 -9.70 0.42 -6.71
C HIS A 18 -8.21 0.79 -6.79
N ARG A 19 -7.91 2.10 -6.76
CA ARG A 19 -6.55 2.65 -6.84
C ARG A 19 -5.68 2.28 -5.63
N ILE A 20 -6.23 2.34 -4.41
CA ILE A 20 -5.48 2.00 -3.19
C ILE A 20 -5.23 0.50 -3.10
N LYS A 21 -6.20 -0.33 -3.50
CA LYS A 21 -6.02 -1.79 -3.57
C LYS A 21 -4.89 -2.16 -4.52
N ARG A 22 -4.91 -1.60 -5.73
CA ARG A 22 -3.86 -1.81 -6.73
C ARG A 22 -2.50 -1.36 -6.20
N CYS A 23 -2.46 -0.25 -5.46
CA CYS A 23 -1.23 0.21 -4.83
C CYS A 23 -0.66 -0.80 -3.83
N LYS A 24 -1.47 -1.29 -2.90
CA LYS A 24 -1.02 -2.28 -1.91
C LYS A 24 -0.50 -3.53 -2.57
N PHE A 25 -1.24 -4.04 -3.55
CA PHE A 25 -0.81 -5.16 -4.37
C PHE A 25 0.56 -4.88 -5.00
N LEU A 26 0.73 -3.75 -5.69
CA LEU A 26 2.03 -3.40 -6.29
C LEU A 26 3.18 -3.29 -5.28
N ILE A 27 2.93 -2.86 -4.05
CA ILE A 27 3.94 -2.80 -2.99
C ILE A 27 4.32 -4.21 -2.50
N GLU A 28 3.35 -5.13 -2.43
CA GLU A 28 3.52 -6.51 -1.97
C GLU A 28 4.12 -7.41 -3.05
N THR A 29 3.62 -7.34 -4.28
CA THR A 29 4.08 -8.19 -5.40
C THR A 29 5.32 -7.62 -6.08
N THR A 30 5.54 -6.31 -6.02
CA THR A 30 6.60 -5.66 -6.79
C THR A 30 7.59 -4.91 -5.91
N ASN A 31 8.84 -4.97 -6.32
CA ASN A 31 9.96 -4.34 -5.66
C ASN A 31 10.13 -2.84 -6.01
N LEU A 32 9.09 -2.19 -6.57
CA LEU A 32 9.16 -0.85 -7.14
C LEU A 32 9.17 0.25 -6.07
N GLY A 33 9.88 1.35 -6.35
CA GLY A 33 9.80 2.55 -5.52
C GLY A 33 8.42 3.20 -5.60
N LEU A 34 8.01 3.87 -4.53
CA LEU A 34 6.68 4.48 -4.40
C LEU A 34 6.35 5.48 -5.51
N ALA A 35 7.35 6.18 -6.06
CA ALA A 35 7.18 7.07 -7.20
C ALA A 35 6.68 6.32 -8.46
N LYS A 36 7.32 5.20 -8.80
CA LYS A 36 6.88 4.34 -9.92
C LYS A 36 5.51 3.72 -9.67
N ILE A 37 5.20 3.40 -8.41
CA ILE A 37 3.88 2.89 -8.03
C ILE A 37 2.83 3.99 -8.22
N SER A 38 3.09 5.23 -7.76
CA SER A 38 2.18 6.36 -7.98
C SER A 38 1.95 6.67 -9.47
N ASP A 39 2.98 6.53 -10.30
CA ASP A 39 2.84 6.68 -11.76
C ASP A 39 1.96 5.57 -12.34
N LYS A 40 2.18 4.31 -11.97
CA LYS A 40 1.39 3.15 -12.44
C LYS A 40 -0.10 3.22 -12.04
N ILE A 41 -0.43 3.86 -10.93
CA ILE A 41 -1.82 4.02 -10.47
C ILE A 41 -2.45 5.33 -11.01
N GLY A 42 -1.68 6.11 -11.76
CA GLY A 42 -2.13 7.38 -12.35
C GLY A 42 -2.34 8.48 -11.31
N PHE A 43 -1.59 8.48 -10.20
CA PHE A 43 -1.58 9.62 -9.28
C PHE A 43 -0.68 10.77 -9.78
N GLY A 44 0.26 10.49 -10.70
CA GLY A 44 1.14 11.47 -11.36
C GLY A 44 2.11 12.23 -10.45
N ALA A 45 1.81 12.29 -9.16
CA ALA A 45 2.59 12.97 -8.15
C ALA A 45 2.56 12.19 -6.83
N TYR A 46 3.74 11.87 -6.32
CA TYR A 46 3.95 11.26 -5.00
C TYR A 46 3.25 12.00 -3.84
N PRO A 47 3.29 13.35 -3.71
CA PRO A 47 2.65 14.03 -2.57
C PRO A 47 1.13 13.86 -2.53
N HIS A 48 0.43 13.94 -3.68
CA HIS A 48 -1.01 13.69 -3.77
C HIS A 48 -1.36 12.25 -3.39
N PHE A 49 -0.59 11.30 -3.92
CA PHE A 49 -0.73 9.90 -3.59
C PHE A 49 -0.51 9.65 -2.10
N SER A 50 0.56 10.18 -1.51
CA SER A 50 0.92 9.96 -0.10
C SER A 50 -0.16 10.48 0.85
N LYS A 51 -0.75 11.65 0.56
CA LYS A 51 -1.84 12.21 1.36
C LYS A 51 -3.09 11.32 1.29
N SER A 52 -3.52 10.97 0.08
CA SER A 52 -4.72 10.16 -0.14
C SER A 52 -4.55 8.72 0.41
N PHE A 53 -3.35 8.14 0.26
CA PHE A 53 -3.02 6.83 0.82
C PHE A 53 -3.01 6.86 2.34
N LYS A 54 -2.41 7.90 2.96
CA LYS A 54 -2.42 8.04 4.42
C LYS A 54 -3.84 8.25 4.97
N GLU A 55 -4.68 9.02 4.29
CA GLU A 55 -6.08 9.22 4.70
C GLU A 55 -6.87 7.90 4.68
N LYS A 56 -6.68 7.09 3.63
CA LYS A 56 -7.41 5.82 3.44
C LYS A 56 -6.86 4.67 4.27
N THR A 57 -5.54 4.62 4.44
CA THR A 57 -4.84 3.47 5.05
C THR A 57 -4.38 3.77 6.46
N LYS A 58 -4.50 5.02 6.93
CA LYS A 58 -3.93 5.57 8.18
C LYS A 58 -2.40 5.49 8.28
N VAL A 59 -1.75 4.79 7.35
CA VAL A 59 -0.31 4.55 7.28
C VAL A 59 0.26 5.21 6.03
N SER A 60 1.43 5.84 6.16
CA SER A 60 2.15 6.40 5.01
C SER A 60 2.64 5.29 4.07
N PRO A 61 2.56 5.45 2.75
CA PRO A 61 2.95 4.39 1.80
C PRO A 61 4.42 3.96 1.94
N LYS A 62 5.31 4.88 2.35
CA LYS A 62 6.72 4.59 2.66
C LYS A 62 6.88 3.68 3.88
N HIS A 63 6.05 3.87 4.90
CA HIS A 63 6.05 3.03 6.08
C HIS A 63 5.47 1.65 5.76
N TYR A 64 4.36 1.61 5.01
CA TYR A 64 3.76 0.36 4.54
C TYR A 64 4.76 -0.48 3.74
N GLN A 65 5.43 0.12 2.75
CA GLN A 65 6.47 -0.55 1.96
C GLN A 65 7.62 -1.09 2.83
N LYS A 66 8.05 -0.33 3.84
CA LYS A 66 9.11 -0.77 4.76
C LYS A 66 8.64 -1.98 5.58
N ILE A 67 7.44 -1.95 6.15
CA ILE A 67 6.89 -3.09 6.91
C ILE A 67 6.80 -4.34 6.03
N THR A 68 6.25 -4.21 4.83
CA THR A 68 6.04 -5.36 3.92
C THR A 68 7.34 -5.99 3.43
N ARG A 69 8.43 -5.23 3.29
CA ARG A 69 9.69 -5.71 2.70
C ARG A 69 10.81 -6.01 3.69
N ASN A 70 10.72 -5.51 4.91
CA ASN A 70 11.63 -5.87 6.01
C ASN A 70 11.04 -6.96 6.92
N ALA A 71 9.93 -7.60 6.50
CA ALA A 71 9.34 -8.75 7.16
C ALA A 71 9.73 -10.05 6.44
#